data_AF-A0A962MIN6-F1
#
_entry.id   AF-A0A962MIN6-F1
#
_cell.length_a   1.000
_cell.length_b   1.000
_cell.length_c   1.000
_cell.angle_alpha   90.00
_cell.angle_beta   90.00
_cell.angle_gamma   90.00
#
_symmetry.space_group_name_H-M   'P 1'
#
loop_
_entity.id
_entity.type
_entity.pdbx_description
1 polymer ?
#
loop_
_entity_poly.entity_id
_entity_poly.type
_entity_poly.pdbx_seq_one_letter_code
_entity_poly.pdbx_strand_id
1 'polypeptide(L)'
;MKRIKRIILYSSAGLLIYLLALLWLLPAERWFALWQQTAPAWTASRLDGNIFSGSVQQLRYAQRDFGDIDWRWLPGRLLRGQLAYSVHLSTAVPEHQLSGRLVLSWNQSVSLEMLQGQLPASVLQRWLELPDLGFTALVAPD
;
A
#
# COMPACT_ATOMS: atom_id res chain seq x y z
N MET A 1 -20.41 -32.65 29.00
CA MET A 1 -20.37 -31.34 28.30
C MET A 1 -18.98 -30.70 28.17
N LYS A 2 -18.01 -30.86 29.09
CA LYS A 2 -16.67 -30.22 28.99
C LYS A 2 -15.82 -30.65 27.77
N ARG A 3 -15.96 -31.89 27.28
CA ARG A 3 -15.21 -32.40 26.12
C ARG A 3 -15.67 -31.80 24.78
N ILE A 4 -16.98 -31.58 24.60
CA ILE A 4 -17.56 -30.97 23.39
C ILE A 4 -17.12 -29.50 23.24
N LYS A 5 -17.11 -28.72 24.33
CA LYS A 5 -16.59 -27.35 24.30
C LYS A 5 -15.12 -27.27 23.87
N ARG A 6 -14.30 -28.25 24.26
CA ARG A 6 -12.89 -28.35 23.82
C ARG A 6 -12.78 -28.65 22.33
N ILE A 7 -13.58 -29.59 21.80
CA ILE A 7 -13.56 -29.92 20.36
C ILE A 7 -13.98 -28.70 19.53
N ILE A 8 -15.04 -28.00 19.92
CA ILE A 8 -15.47 -26.76 19.25
C ILE A 8 -14.37 -25.70 19.30
N LEU A 9 -13.69 -25.54 20.45
CA LEU A 9 -12.57 -24.61 20.58
C LEU A 9 -11.41 -24.95 19.66
N TYR A 10 -11.02 -26.23 19.56
CA TYR A 10 -9.95 -26.67 18.68
C TYR A 10 -10.32 -26.56 17.20
N SER A 11 -11.56 -26.92 16.82
CA SER A 11 -12.04 -26.73 15.44
C SER A 11 -12.14 -25.26 15.07
N SER A 12 -12.62 -24.40 15.97
CA SER A 12 -12.64 -22.96 15.74
C SER A 12 -11.24 -22.37 15.63
N ALA A 13 -10.30 -22.81 16.48
CA ALA A 13 -8.91 -22.37 16.42
C ALA A 13 -8.24 -22.83 15.11
N GLY A 14 -8.47 -24.08 14.69
CA GLY A 14 -8.00 -24.60 13.41
C GLY A 14 -8.55 -23.83 12.23
N LEU A 15 -9.84 -23.50 12.24
CA LEU A 15 -10.48 -22.67 11.22
C LEU A 15 -9.90 -21.24 11.19
N LEU A 16 -9.66 -20.64 12.36
CA LEU A 16 -9.08 -19.30 12.48
C LEU A 16 -7.65 -19.27 11.93
N ILE A 17 -6.83 -20.27 12.29
CA ILE A 17 -5.47 -20.43 11.77
C ILE A 17 -5.50 -20.66 10.26
N TYR A 18 -6.43 -21.49 9.77
CA TYR A 18 -6.61 -21.72 8.33
C TYR A 18 -6.97 -20.44 7.59
N LEU A 19 -7.90 -19.64 8.12
CA LEU A 19 -8.27 -18.34 7.54
C LEU A 19 -7.10 -17.36 7.55
N LEU A 20 -6.36 -17.29 8.66
CA LEU A 20 -5.16 -16.45 8.76
C LEU A 20 -4.09 -16.87 7.74
N ALA A 21 -3.84 -18.17 7.59
CA ALA A 21 -2.92 -18.71 6.60
C ALA A 21 -3.38 -18.40 5.17
N LEU A 22 -4.69 -18.49 4.91
CA LEU A 22 -5.27 -18.17 3.61
C LEU A 22 -5.14 -16.68 3.28
N LEU A 23 -5.38 -15.80 4.26
CA LEU A 23 -5.10 -14.36 4.14
C LEU A 23 -3.62 -14.13 3.87
N TRP A 24 -2.73 -14.87 4.51
CA TRP A 24 -1.29 -14.74 4.32
C TRP A 24 -0.82 -15.13 2.92
N LEU A 25 -1.45 -16.14 2.32
CA LEU A 25 -1.17 -16.60 0.97
C LEU A 25 -1.94 -15.85 -0.12
N LEU A 26 -2.80 -14.89 0.24
CA LEU A 26 -3.66 -14.23 -0.73
C LEU A 26 -2.81 -13.47 -1.77
N PRO A 27 -2.85 -13.87 -3.06
CA PRO A 27 -2.11 -13.19 -4.10
C PRO A 27 -2.59 -11.75 -4.22
N ALA A 28 -1.66 -10.81 -4.33
CA ALA A 28 -2.02 -9.40 -4.46
C ALA A 28 -2.87 -9.14 -5.73
N GLU A 29 -2.64 -9.92 -6.79
CA GLU A 29 -3.41 -9.90 -8.03
C GLU A 29 -4.91 -10.10 -7.81
N ARG A 30 -5.31 -11.09 -7.00
CA ARG A 30 -6.73 -11.38 -6.75
C ARG A 30 -7.40 -10.26 -5.97
N TRP A 31 -6.67 -9.71 -5.00
CA TRP A 31 -7.14 -8.55 -4.25
C TRP A 31 -7.30 -7.32 -5.13
N PHE A 32 -6.32 -7.06 -5.99
CA PHE A 32 -6.36 -5.95 -6.93
C PHE A 32 -7.47 -6.12 -7.98
N ALA A 33 -7.72 -7.34 -8.46
CA ALA A 33 -8.82 -7.62 -9.38
C ALA A 33 -10.19 -7.32 -8.75
N LEU A 34 -10.39 -7.63 -7.46
CA LEU A 34 -11.60 -7.25 -6.73
C LEU A 34 -11.72 -5.73 -6.57
N TRP A 35 -10.61 -5.05 -6.26
CA TRP A 35 -10.56 -3.60 -6.18
C TRP A 35 -10.89 -2.95 -7.53
N GLN A 36 -10.39 -3.51 -8.63
CA GLN A 36 -10.63 -2.97 -9.96
C GLN A 36 -12.11 -3.03 -10.37
N GLN A 37 -12.88 -3.99 -9.84
CA GLN A 37 -14.34 -4.05 -10.04
C GLN A 37 -15.06 -2.89 -9.37
N THR A 38 -14.58 -2.41 -8.21
CA THR A 38 -15.20 -1.29 -7.47
C THR A 38 -14.60 0.06 -7.84
N ALA A 39 -13.34 0.11 -8.28
CA ALA A 39 -12.65 1.32 -8.68
C ALA A 39 -11.89 1.10 -10.00
N PRO A 40 -12.62 1.05 -11.15
CA PRO A 40 -12.05 0.71 -12.46
C PRO A 40 -11.02 1.74 -12.98
N ALA A 41 -10.97 2.92 -12.36
CA ALA A 41 -9.96 3.93 -12.68
C ALA A 41 -8.53 3.48 -12.33
N TRP A 42 -8.36 2.51 -11.42
CA TRP A 42 -7.05 1.95 -11.08
C TRP A 42 -6.70 0.80 -12.02
N THR A 43 -5.53 0.89 -12.64
CA THR A 43 -4.98 -0.13 -13.54
C THR A 43 -3.52 -0.38 -13.18
N ALA A 44 -3.06 -1.61 -13.32
CA ALA A 44 -1.68 -2.00 -13.05
C ALA A 44 -1.24 -3.00 -14.12
N SER A 45 -0.02 -2.85 -14.63
CA SER A 45 0.49 -3.72 -15.70
C SER A 45 1.03 -5.05 -15.17
N ARG A 46 1.70 -5.00 -14.01
CA ARG A 46 2.23 -6.20 -13.34
C ARG A 46 2.05 -6.05 -11.83
N LEU A 47 1.44 -7.05 -11.19
CA LEU A 47 1.43 -7.20 -9.74
C LEU A 47 2.18 -8.48 -9.40
N ASP A 48 3.13 -8.39 -8.49
CA ASP A 48 3.86 -9.54 -7.97
C ASP A 48 3.76 -9.59 -6.44
N GLY A 49 3.63 -10.80 -5.90
CA GLY A 49 3.61 -11.05 -4.46
C GLY A 49 2.22 -11.17 -3.84
N ASN A 50 2.13 -10.84 -2.55
CA ASN A 50 0.93 -11.00 -1.74
C ASN A 50 0.52 -9.68 -1.08
N ILE A 51 -0.59 -9.70 -0.36
CA ILE A 51 -1.12 -8.50 0.33
C ILE A 51 -0.19 -7.96 1.44
N PHE A 52 0.80 -8.73 1.88
CA PHE A 52 1.77 -8.33 2.91
C PHE A 52 3.07 -7.79 2.31
N SER A 53 3.53 -8.37 1.22
CA SER A 53 4.75 -7.98 0.54
C SER A 53 4.62 -8.23 -0.95
N GLY A 54 4.86 -7.19 -1.73
CA GLY A 54 4.72 -7.26 -3.17
C GLY A 54 5.20 -6.00 -3.84
N SER A 55 5.12 -6.02 -5.16
CA SER A 55 5.47 -4.91 -6.03
C SER A 55 4.41 -4.78 -7.11
N VAL A 56 4.03 -3.55 -7.42
CA VAL A 56 3.22 -3.24 -8.60
C VAL A 56 4.06 -2.41 -9.55
N GLN A 57 4.04 -2.76 -10.82
CA GLN A 57 4.70 -1.99 -11.87
C GLN A 57 3.65 -1.23 -12.69
N GLN A 58 3.97 0.01 -13.02
CA GLN A 58 3.14 0.91 -13.82
C GLN A 58 1.71 1.04 -13.26
N LEU A 59 1.61 1.43 -11.99
CA LEU A 59 0.31 1.75 -11.41
C LEU A 59 -0.23 3.03 -12.05
N ARG A 60 -1.45 2.94 -12.57
CA ARG A 60 -2.12 4.04 -13.24
C ARG A 60 -3.49 4.30 -12.64
N TYR A 61 -3.82 5.58 -12.43
CA TYR A 61 -5.15 6.01 -12.00
C TYR A 61 -5.71 7.04 -12.99
N ALA A 62 -6.86 6.76 -13.59
CA ALA A 62 -7.53 7.68 -14.54
C ALA A 62 -6.58 8.25 -15.62
N GLN A 63 -5.81 7.37 -16.26
CA GLN A 63 -4.74 7.67 -17.24
C GLN A 63 -3.47 8.37 -16.69
N ARG A 64 -3.35 8.61 -15.38
CA ARG A 64 -2.11 9.13 -14.77
C ARG A 64 -1.23 7.99 -14.32
N ASP A 65 0.05 8.06 -14.69
CA ASP A 65 1.07 7.12 -14.23
C ASP A 65 1.61 7.56 -12.86
N PHE A 66 1.53 6.64 -11.89
CA PHE A 66 2.09 6.79 -10.54
C PHE A 66 3.43 6.06 -10.40
N GLY A 67 3.85 5.30 -11.42
CA GLY A 67 5.06 4.51 -11.42
C GLY A 67 4.90 3.19 -10.70
N ASP A 68 6.01 2.72 -10.13
CA ASP A 68 6.10 1.42 -9.49
C ASP A 68 5.95 1.60 -7.97
N ILE A 69 5.22 0.69 -7.32
CA ILE A 69 5.04 0.71 -5.86
C ILE A 69 5.47 -0.63 -5.28
N ASP A 70 6.42 -0.61 -4.37
CA ASP A 70 6.79 -1.73 -3.53
C ASP A 70 6.18 -1.56 -2.14
N TRP A 71 5.56 -2.60 -1.60
CA TRP A 71 5.11 -2.61 -0.22
C TRP A 71 5.65 -3.82 0.54
N ARG A 72 5.89 -3.61 1.83
CA ARG A 72 6.30 -4.68 2.73
C ARG A 72 5.75 -4.46 4.13
N TRP A 73 5.12 -5.49 4.66
CA TRP A 73 4.61 -5.53 6.01
C TRP A 73 5.76 -5.63 7.02
N LEU A 74 5.61 -4.91 8.13
CA LEU A 74 6.60 -4.79 9.21
C LEU A 74 6.09 -5.53 10.46
N PRO A 75 6.33 -6.84 10.60
CA PRO A 75 5.76 -7.66 11.66
C PRO A 75 6.16 -7.22 13.07
N GLY A 76 7.34 -6.59 13.23
CA GLY A 76 7.81 -6.10 14.54
C GLY A 76 6.94 -5.01 15.18
N ARG A 77 6.04 -4.38 14.41
CA ARG A 77 5.06 -3.41 14.94
C ARG A 77 3.80 -4.09 15.47
N LEU A 78 3.51 -5.32 15.06
CA LEU A 78 2.32 -6.07 15.50
C LEU A 78 2.34 -6.34 17.01
N LEU A 79 3.53 -6.56 17.58
CA LEU A 79 3.75 -6.72 19.03
C LEU A 79 3.30 -5.50 19.84
N ARG A 80 3.25 -4.31 19.21
CA ARG A 80 2.75 -3.07 19.81
C ARG A 80 1.28 -2.80 19.48
N GLY A 81 0.58 -3.77 18.89
CA GLY A 81 -0.80 -3.58 18.44
C GLY A 81 -0.91 -2.69 17.19
N GLN A 82 0.14 -2.67 16.36
CA GLN A 82 0.19 -1.84 15.15
C GLN A 82 0.45 -2.70 13.91
N LEU A 83 -0.38 -2.54 12.89
CA LEU A 83 -0.15 -3.09 11.57
C LEU A 83 0.59 -2.05 10.72
N ALA A 84 1.87 -2.27 10.46
CA ALA A 84 2.71 -1.30 9.76
C ALA A 84 3.19 -1.84 8.41
N TYR A 85 3.20 -0.99 7.39
CA TYR A 85 3.69 -1.29 6.04
C TYR A 85 4.70 -0.22 5.62
N SER A 86 5.87 -0.63 5.15
CA SER A 86 6.76 0.25 4.38
C SER A 86 6.31 0.26 2.94
N VAL A 87 6.13 1.44 2.38
CA VAL A 87 5.74 1.67 0.99
C VAL A 87 6.84 2.49 0.32
N HIS A 88 7.30 2.04 -0.84
CA HIS A 88 8.27 2.73 -1.67
C HIS A 88 7.62 2.94 -3.03
N LEU A 89 7.59 4.18 -3.50
CA LEU A 89 7.05 4.56 -4.79
C LEU A 89 8.20 5.10 -5.63
N SER A 90 8.46 4.42 -6.74
CA SER A 90 9.51 4.74 -7.70
C SER A 90 8.84 5.25 -8.97
N THR A 91 9.04 6.52 -9.30
CA THR A 91 8.51 7.06 -10.55
C THR A 91 9.43 6.71 -11.73
N ALA A 92 9.02 7.03 -12.96
CA ALA A 92 9.84 6.84 -14.16
C ALA A 92 11.20 7.59 -14.13
N VAL A 93 11.38 8.55 -13.22
CA VAL A 93 12.64 9.28 -13.01
C VAL A 93 13.31 8.73 -11.73
N PRO A 94 14.55 8.20 -11.81
CA PRO A 94 15.22 7.57 -10.67
C PRO A 94 15.43 8.47 -9.44
N GLU A 95 15.58 9.78 -9.65
CA GLU A 95 15.76 10.77 -8.58
C GLU A 95 14.46 11.07 -7.82
N HIS A 96 13.31 10.60 -8.33
CA HIS A 96 12.00 10.86 -7.78
C HIS A 96 11.43 9.59 -7.15
N GLN A 97 11.88 9.36 -5.92
CA GLN A 97 11.43 8.26 -5.07
C GLN A 97 10.72 8.82 -3.85
N LEU A 98 9.58 8.23 -3.51
CA LEU A 98 8.83 8.52 -2.29
C LEU A 98 8.80 7.27 -1.43
N SER A 99 9.39 7.33 -0.26
CA SER A 99 9.32 6.29 0.75
C SER A 99 8.45 6.75 1.90
N GLY A 100 7.62 5.87 2.43
CA GLY A 100 6.74 6.17 3.56
C GLY A 100 6.40 4.92 4.35
N ARG A 101 5.86 5.11 5.56
CA ARG A 101 5.31 4.02 6.35
C ARG A 101 3.87 4.30 6.68
N LEU A 102 2.99 3.36 6.32
CA LEU A 102 1.61 3.34 6.77
C LEU A 102 1.54 2.54 8.06
N VAL A 103 0.96 3.12 9.11
CA VAL A 103 0.79 2.49 10.42
C VAL A 103 -0.69 2.55 10.77
N LEU A 104 -1.33 1.39 10.84
CA LEU A 104 -2.69 1.23 11.36
C LEU A 104 -2.60 0.72 12.79
N SER A 105 -3.17 1.48 13.71
CA SER A 105 -3.24 1.10 15.12
C SER A 105 -4.63 0.56 15.46
N TRP A 106 -4.73 -0.37 16.42
CA TRP A 106 -6.02 -0.95 16.82
C TRP A 106 -7.02 0.05 17.43
N ASN A 107 -6.55 1.25 17.81
CA ASN A 107 -7.38 2.39 18.21
C ASN A 107 -8.06 3.11 17.01
N GLN A 108 -8.08 2.48 15.83
CA GLN A 108 -8.60 3.04 14.57
C GLN A 108 -7.83 4.26 14.05
N SER A 109 -6.64 4.56 14.57
CA SER A 109 -5.80 5.61 14.00
C SER A 109 -4.98 5.06 12.84
N VAL A 110 -5.13 5.69 11.68
CA VAL A 110 -4.23 5.51 10.54
C VAL A 110 -3.23 6.66 10.57
N SER A 111 -1.95 6.33 10.61
CA SER A 111 -0.87 7.30 10.67
C SER A 111 0.12 7.02 9.56
N LEU A 112 0.52 8.08 8.87
CA LEU A 112 1.54 7.99 7.83
C LEU A 112 2.83 8.57 8.43
N GLU A 113 3.78 7.69 8.71
CA GLU A 113 5.05 8.03 9.33
C GLU A 113 6.15 8.09 8.27
N MET A 114 7.16 8.94 8.51
CA MET A 114 8.42 8.96 7.75
C MET A 114 8.22 9.05 6.24
N LEU A 115 7.31 9.91 5.79
CA LEU A 115 7.23 10.27 4.39
C LEU A 115 8.51 11.05 4.03
N GLN A 116 9.38 10.42 3.26
CA GLN A 116 10.66 10.97 2.82
C GLN A 116 10.77 10.74 1.32
N GLY A 117 11.06 11.80 0.58
CA GLY A 117 11.18 11.69 -0.86
C GLY A 117 11.23 13.05 -1.52
N GLN A 118 11.67 13.06 -2.76
CA GLN A 118 11.64 14.24 -3.61
C GLN A 118 10.67 13.94 -4.74
N LEU A 119 9.49 14.56 -4.68
CA LEU A 119 8.54 14.55 -5.77
C LEU A 119 8.65 15.89 -6.50
N PRO A 120 8.84 15.89 -7.83
CA PRO A 120 8.86 17.13 -8.57
C PRO A 120 7.47 17.77 -8.48
N ALA A 121 7.45 19.10 -8.31
CA ALA A 121 6.21 19.85 -8.14
C ALA A 121 5.22 19.61 -9.30
N SER A 122 5.74 19.34 -10.50
CA SER A 122 4.95 19.00 -11.69
C SER A 122 4.17 17.69 -11.55
N VAL A 123 4.69 16.69 -10.84
CA VAL A 123 3.98 15.44 -10.54
C VAL A 123 2.90 15.69 -9.49
N LEU A 124 3.19 16.47 -8.45
CA LEU A 124 2.19 16.85 -7.44
C LEU A 124 1.04 17.66 -8.05
N GLN A 125 1.34 18.64 -8.92
CA GLN A 125 0.33 19.39 -9.65
C GLN A 125 -0.53 18.48 -10.53
N ARG A 126 0.11 17.55 -11.25
CA ARG A 126 -0.60 16.56 -12.08
C ARG A 126 -1.49 15.65 -11.24
N TRP A 127 -1.11 15.32 -10.00
CA TRP A 127 -1.90 14.45 -9.13
C TRP A 127 -3.03 15.19 -8.42
N LEU A 128 -2.80 16.42 -7.95
CA LEU A 128 -3.78 17.21 -7.19
C LEU A 128 -4.69 18.08 -8.06
N GLU A 129 -4.54 18.07 -9.39
CA GLU A 129 -5.29 18.95 -10.32
C GLU A 129 -5.25 20.42 -9.85
N LEU A 130 -4.15 20.83 -9.23
CA LEU A 130 -4.01 22.21 -8.79
C LEU A 130 -4.00 23.09 -10.05
N PRO A 131 -4.74 24.22 -10.06
CA PRO A 131 -4.59 25.25 -11.07
C PRO A 131 -3.10 25.56 -11.22
N ASP A 132 -2.61 25.80 -12.43
CA ASP A 132 -1.19 26.08 -12.66
C ASP A 132 -0.75 27.25 -11.77
N LEU A 133 -0.07 26.93 -10.66
CA LEU A 133 0.28 27.90 -9.63
C LEU A 133 1.48 28.75 -10.04
N GLY A 134 1.95 28.65 -11.29
CA GLY A 134 3.00 29.52 -11.81
C GLY A 134 4.28 29.40 -10.98
N PHE A 135 4.64 28.18 -10.53
CA PHE A 135 5.97 27.93 -10.00
C PHE A 135 6.96 27.86 -11.17
N THR A 136 7.06 28.95 -11.93
CA THR A 136 8.30 29.26 -12.63
C THR A 136 9.37 29.26 -11.56
N ALA A 137 10.24 28.25 -11.61
CA ALA A 137 11.49 28.27 -10.88
C ALA A 137 12.07 29.67 -11.06
N LEU A 138 12.21 30.40 -9.96
CA LEU A 138 13.04 31.60 -9.91
C LEU A 138 14.48 31.11 -10.13
N VAL A 139 14.79 30.80 -11.39
CA VAL A 139 16.15 30.87 -11.91
C VAL A 139 16.46 32.36 -11.82
N ALA A 140 17.18 32.71 -10.77
CA ALA A 140 17.82 34.02 -10.69
C ALA A 140 18.67 34.18 -11.95
N PRO A 141 18.44 35.21 -12.78
CA PRO A 141 19.44 35.60 -13.76
C PRO A 141 20.61 36.22 -12.99
N ASP A 142 21.81 35.67 -13.22
CA ASP A 142 23.08 36.29 -12.85
C ASP A 142 23.26 37.67 -13.52
#